data_AF-A0A933UDS4-F1
#
_entry.id   AF-A0A933UDS4-F1
#
_cell.length_a   1.000
_cell.length_b   1.000
_cell.length_c   1.000
_cell.angle_alpha   90.00
_cell.angle_beta   90.00
_cell.angle_gamma   90.00
#
_symmetry.space_group_name_H-M   'P 1'
#
loop_
_entity.id
_entity.type
_entity.pdbx_description
1 polymer ?
#
loop_
_entity_poly.entity_id
_entity_poly.type
_entity_poly.pdbx_seq_one_letter_code
_entity_poly.pdbx_strand_id
1 'polypeptide(L)'
;MGATPLPRVGDEFELAIDALASGGEGVGRADGLVVFVPGAAPGDRARVRVERVEMRFLRARVVELLAASPERRAPRCAHFGDCGGCTWQHVTPAAQHAAKRAFVRDALERIAGVRLERPVELLAGPEWGWRARAELSWRRDERAAAALGYRRAQSHAVVPVRECPVLVPAAEQGLVEASASLARRRDVDPVDVHGRAWLACGDDECVLAGLPGDDAPPGTITQRIAGFSFEFDVDGFFQGNRALVETLVERAVGDAQGALAYDLFAGAGLFTLPLTRRFRHVVGVEGSARAARQLAENARANRIDNLRAEHEDVARWLVRVPRAKPDLVLLDPPRAGAGVELARALVELAPPRIVHVACDPATLARDVKVLLAGGYALRDVVALDLFPQTPHVECIARLDRVG
;
A
#
# COMPACT_ATOMS: atom_id res chain seq x y z
N MET A 1 -22.76 -8.70 41.95
CA MET A 1 -22.05 -9.43 40.87
C MET A 1 -20.70 -8.77 40.73
N GLY A 2 -19.64 -9.40 41.22
CA GLY A 2 -18.30 -8.82 41.19
C GLY A 2 -17.83 -8.69 39.75
N ALA A 3 -17.33 -7.52 39.36
CA ALA A 3 -16.70 -7.34 38.06
C ALA A 3 -15.51 -8.31 37.96
N THR A 4 -15.50 -9.15 36.92
CA THR A 4 -14.31 -9.95 36.59
C THR A 4 -13.12 -8.99 36.48
N PRO A 5 -12.04 -9.20 37.25
CA PRO A 5 -10.89 -8.31 37.18
C PRO A 5 -10.34 -8.27 35.76
N LEU A 6 -9.99 -7.07 35.28
CA LEU A 6 -9.39 -6.90 33.96
C LEU A 6 -8.14 -7.78 33.82
N PRO A 7 -7.94 -8.44 32.66
CA PRO A 7 -6.76 -9.24 32.42
C PRO A 7 -5.47 -8.44 32.61
N ARG A 8 -4.47 -9.06 33.23
CA ARG A 8 -3.14 -8.51 33.47
C ARG A 8 -2.15 -9.07 32.46
N VAL A 9 -1.03 -8.38 32.29
CA VAL A 9 0.09 -8.91 31.50
C VAL A 9 0.54 -10.24 32.10
N GLY A 10 0.68 -11.26 31.24
CA GLY A 10 1.01 -12.63 31.63
C GLY A 10 -0.19 -13.56 31.81
N ASP A 11 -1.42 -13.02 31.93
CA ASP A 11 -2.62 -13.84 32.05
C ASP A 11 -2.86 -14.64 30.77
N GLU A 12 -3.34 -15.88 30.93
CA GLU A 12 -3.71 -16.77 29.84
C GLU A 12 -5.19 -17.12 29.87
N PHE A 13 -5.81 -17.13 28.69
CA PHE A 13 -7.20 -17.55 28.53
C PHE A 13 -7.44 -18.12 27.13
N GLU A 14 -8.52 -18.88 26.96
CA GLU A 14 -9.02 -19.30 25.65
C GLU A 14 -9.71 -18.11 24.97
N LEU A 15 -9.40 -17.92 23.68
CA LEU A 15 -9.98 -16.89 22.85
C LEU A 15 -10.38 -17.49 21.49
N ALA A 16 -11.62 -17.21 21.09
CA ALA A 16 -12.07 -17.38 19.72
C ALA A 16 -11.67 -16.16 18.88
N ILE A 17 -11.15 -16.39 17.69
CA ILE A 17 -10.71 -15.34 16.77
C ILE A 17 -11.81 -15.12 15.74
N ASP A 18 -12.44 -13.95 15.78
CA ASP A 18 -13.62 -13.63 15.00
C ASP A 18 -13.27 -13.10 13.60
N ALA A 19 -12.21 -12.30 13.50
CA ALA A 19 -11.86 -11.55 12.29
C ALA A 19 -10.37 -11.22 12.23
N LEU A 20 -9.96 -10.51 11.18
CA LEU A 20 -8.66 -9.86 11.07
C LEU A 20 -8.81 -8.35 11.27
N ALA A 21 -7.80 -7.70 11.82
CA ALA A 21 -7.67 -6.24 11.87
C ALA A 21 -6.89 -5.71 10.66
N SER A 22 -7.07 -4.42 10.34
CA SER A 22 -6.26 -3.72 9.33
C SER A 22 -4.77 -3.61 9.69
N GLY A 23 -4.41 -3.85 10.96
CA GLY A 23 -3.02 -3.99 11.40
C GLY A 23 -2.39 -5.37 11.11
N GLY A 24 -3.20 -6.33 10.64
CA GLY A 24 -2.77 -7.68 10.29
C GLY A 24 -2.97 -8.72 11.40
N GLU A 25 -3.37 -8.31 12.60
CA GLU A 25 -3.62 -9.23 13.72
C GLU A 25 -4.96 -9.95 13.58
N GLY A 26 -5.07 -11.17 14.12
CA GLY A 26 -6.38 -11.75 14.44
C GLY A 26 -7.03 -11.00 15.58
N VAL A 27 -8.36 -10.92 15.58
CA VAL A 27 -9.13 -10.20 16.59
C VAL A 27 -10.18 -11.12 17.18
N GLY A 28 -10.22 -11.16 18.51
CA GLY A 28 -11.32 -11.75 19.28
C GLY A 28 -11.81 -10.79 20.35
N ARG A 29 -12.82 -11.21 21.11
CA ARG A 29 -13.32 -10.46 22.27
C ARG A 29 -13.31 -11.31 23.54
N ALA A 30 -12.83 -10.71 24.63
CA ALA A 30 -12.89 -11.27 25.97
C ALA A 30 -13.37 -10.19 26.94
N ASP A 31 -14.41 -10.48 27.72
CA ASP A 31 -14.99 -9.55 28.71
C ASP A 31 -15.26 -8.13 28.18
N GLY A 32 -15.75 -8.04 26.94
CA GLY A 32 -16.06 -6.77 26.27
C GLY A 32 -14.86 -6.00 25.70
N LEU A 33 -13.63 -6.44 26.00
CA LEU A 33 -12.41 -5.89 25.41
C LEU A 33 -12.10 -6.56 24.06
N VAL A 34 -11.56 -5.77 23.15
CA VAL A 34 -11.00 -6.28 21.88
C VAL A 34 -9.60 -6.81 22.18
N VAL A 35 -9.28 -8.01 21.69
CA VAL A 35 -7.97 -8.65 21.88
C VAL A 35 -7.33 -8.85 20.51
N PHE A 36 -6.18 -8.20 20.28
CA PHE A 36 -5.38 -8.34 19.07
C PHE A 36 -4.32 -9.42 19.26
N VAL A 37 -4.29 -10.38 18.33
CA VAL A 37 -3.45 -11.58 18.39
C VAL A 37 -2.71 -11.77 17.06
N PRO A 38 -1.46 -11.29 16.93
CA PRO A 38 -0.65 -11.54 15.75
C PRO A 38 -0.49 -13.05 15.48
N GLY A 39 -0.54 -13.45 14.20
CA GLY A 39 -0.39 -14.85 13.79
C GLY A 39 -1.63 -15.73 13.99
N ALA A 40 -2.72 -15.21 14.57
CA ALA A 40 -4.02 -15.85 14.59
C ALA A 40 -4.77 -15.69 13.25
N ALA A 41 -5.74 -16.56 12.98
CA ALA A 41 -6.60 -16.54 11.81
C ALA A 41 -8.09 -16.58 12.23
N PRO A 42 -9.02 -15.98 11.44
CA PRO A 42 -10.45 -16.07 11.71
C PRO A 42 -10.92 -17.52 11.85
N GLY A 43 -11.69 -17.82 12.87
CA GLY A 43 -12.18 -19.16 13.21
C GLY A 43 -11.25 -19.97 14.14
N ASP A 44 -10.05 -19.47 14.46
CA ASP A 44 -9.18 -20.16 15.43
C ASP A 44 -9.80 -20.16 16.83
N ARG A 45 -9.54 -21.23 17.57
CA ARG A 45 -9.57 -21.22 19.04
C ARG A 45 -8.16 -21.37 19.56
N ALA A 46 -7.70 -20.39 20.32
CA ALA A 46 -6.32 -20.33 20.80
C ALA A 46 -6.29 -20.07 22.30
N ARG A 47 -5.31 -20.67 22.99
CA ARG A 47 -4.86 -20.15 24.28
C ARG A 47 -3.93 -18.99 24.00
N VAL A 48 -4.27 -17.82 24.52
CA VAL A 48 -3.51 -16.58 24.31
C VAL A 48 -2.95 -16.09 25.62
N ARG A 49 -1.75 -15.49 25.59
CA ARG A 49 -1.13 -14.82 26.75
C ARG A 49 -1.08 -13.32 26.52
N VAL A 50 -1.59 -12.54 27.45
CA VAL A 50 -1.58 -11.07 27.38
C VAL A 50 -0.15 -10.55 27.46
N GLU A 51 0.24 -9.73 26.49
CA GLU A 51 1.55 -9.07 26.45
C GLU A 51 1.44 -7.59 26.80
N ARG A 52 0.30 -6.96 26.49
CA ARG A 52 0.07 -5.54 26.76
C ARG A 52 -1.40 -5.27 27.02
N VAL A 53 -1.66 -4.46 28.04
CA VAL A 53 -2.99 -3.99 28.42
C VAL A 53 -3.08 -2.51 28.06
N GLU A 54 -4.09 -2.14 27.29
CA GLU A 54 -4.41 -0.76 26.94
C GLU A 54 -5.80 -0.40 27.45
N MET A 55 -6.12 0.90 27.52
CA MET A 55 -7.38 1.39 28.09
C MET A 55 -8.64 0.75 27.43
N ARG A 56 -8.57 0.37 26.15
CA ARG A 56 -9.71 -0.13 25.38
C ARG A 56 -9.50 -1.49 24.70
N PHE A 57 -8.29 -2.05 24.79
CA PHE A 57 -7.96 -3.30 24.11
C PHE A 57 -6.78 -3.99 24.77
N LEU A 58 -6.59 -5.26 24.42
CA LEU A 58 -5.46 -6.07 24.81
C LEU A 58 -4.64 -6.44 23.58
N ARG A 59 -3.32 -6.59 23.76
CA ARG A 59 -2.47 -7.33 22.81
C ARG A 59 -2.00 -8.59 23.49
N ALA A 60 -2.16 -9.71 22.80
CA ALA A 60 -1.78 -11.02 23.27
C ALA A 60 -1.05 -11.78 22.16
N ARG A 61 -0.34 -12.83 22.54
CA ARG A 61 0.24 -13.79 21.59
C ARG A 61 -0.40 -15.16 21.74
N VAL A 62 -0.41 -15.94 20.66
CA VAL A 62 -0.80 -17.34 20.71
C VAL A 62 0.24 -18.12 21.52
N VAL A 63 -0.22 -18.85 22.54
CA VAL A 63 0.57 -19.84 23.28
C VAL A 63 0.36 -21.22 22.66
N GLU A 64 -0.89 -21.56 22.37
CA GLU A 64 -1.29 -22.84 21.80
C GLU A 64 -2.52 -22.65 20.92
N LEU A 65 -2.56 -23.30 19.75
CA LEU A 65 -3.78 -23.43 18.97
C LEU A 65 -4.55 -24.64 19.48
N LEU A 66 -5.70 -24.39 20.12
CA LEU A 66 -6.58 -25.43 20.64
C LEU A 66 -7.41 -26.06 19.50
N ALA A 67 -7.82 -25.24 18.54
CA ALA A 67 -8.38 -25.69 17.28
C ALA A 67 -7.98 -24.72 16.16
N ALA A 68 -7.30 -25.24 15.13
CA ALA A 68 -6.94 -24.48 13.95
C ALA A 68 -8.16 -24.30 13.03
N SER A 69 -8.36 -23.08 12.53
CA SER A 69 -9.41 -22.77 11.56
C SER A 69 -9.19 -23.44 10.21
N PRO A 70 -10.25 -23.77 9.45
CA PRO A 70 -10.13 -24.12 8.02
C PRO A 70 -9.60 -22.96 7.16
N GLU A 71 -9.63 -21.73 7.67
CA GLU A 71 -9.04 -20.55 7.00
C GLU A 71 -7.53 -20.44 7.19
N ARG A 72 -6.90 -21.44 7.82
CA ARG A 72 -5.44 -21.54 7.91
C ARG A 72 -4.85 -22.30 6.73
N ARG A 73 -3.62 -21.92 6.39
CA ARG A 73 -2.73 -22.68 5.51
C ARG A 73 -1.28 -22.61 5.99
N ALA A 74 -0.43 -23.50 5.48
CA ALA A 74 1.00 -23.38 5.68
C ALA A 74 1.56 -22.17 4.91
N PRO A 75 2.34 -21.27 5.56
CA PRO A 75 3.07 -20.22 4.86
C PRO A 75 4.01 -20.78 3.80
N ARG A 76 4.12 -20.11 2.65
CA ARG A 76 5.02 -20.52 1.57
C ARG A 76 6.46 -20.09 1.83
N CYS A 77 6.66 -18.90 2.39
CA CYS A 77 7.98 -18.33 2.63
C CYS A 77 8.59 -18.89 3.91
N ALA A 78 9.80 -19.43 3.83
CA ALA A 78 10.54 -19.92 5.00
C ALA A 78 10.83 -18.83 6.05
N HIS A 79 10.79 -17.55 5.67
CA HIS A 79 11.06 -16.39 6.53
C HIS A 79 9.80 -15.82 7.19
N PHE A 80 8.61 -16.37 6.90
CA PHE A 80 7.35 -15.89 7.47
C PHE A 80 7.34 -16.05 8.99
N GLY A 81 6.87 -15.02 9.70
CA GLY A 81 6.89 -14.96 11.16
C GLY A 81 8.13 -14.26 11.74
N ASP A 82 9.24 -14.20 11.00
CA ASP A 82 10.42 -13.39 11.37
C ASP A 82 10.51 -12.10 10.52
N CYS A 83 10.41 -12.23 9.19
CA CYS A 83 10.38 -11.12 8.25
C CYS A 83 9.13 -10.25 8.45
N GLY A 84 9.31 -8.92 8.57
CA GLY A 84 8.22 -7.96 8.72
C GLY A 84 7.43 -7.65 7.45
N GLY A 85 7.69 -8.33 6.33
CA GLY A 85 7.10 -8.02 5.02
C GLY A 85 5.69 -8.57 4.81
N CYS A 86 5.39 -9.78 5.26
CA CYS A 86 4.09 -10.42 5.10
C CYS A 86 3.53 -10.84 6.46
N THR A 87 2.24 -10.63 6.69
CA THR A 87 1.58 -10.96 7.97
C THR A 87 0.49 -12.01 7.85
N TRP A 88 0.05 -12.35 6.63
CA TRP A 88 -1.12 -13.21 6.39
C TRP A 88 -0.84 -14.47 5.56
N GLN A 89 0.42 -14.89 5.37
CA GLN A 89 0.68 -16.12 4.59
C GLN A 89 0.02 -17.36 5.20
N HIS A 90 -0.22 -17.37 6.51
CA HIS A 90 -0.93 -18.43 7.22
C HIS A 90 -2.46 -18.40 7.04
N VAL A 91 -3.01 -17.39 6.36
CA VAL A 91 -4.45 -17.21 6.11
C VAL A 91 -4.76 -17.54 4.65
N THR A 92 -5.87 -18.24 4.39
CA THR A 92 -6.34 -18.53 3.04
C THR A 92 -6.62 -17.25 2.24
N PRO A 93 -6.54 -17.29 0.90
CA PRO A 93 -6.84 -16.12 0.07
C PRO A 93 -8.29 -15.66 0.23
N ALA A 94 -9.22 -16.61 0.40
CA ALA A 94 -10.64 -16.32 0.61
C ALA A 94 -10.85 -15.46 1.87
N ALA A 95 -10.25 -15.84 3.00
CA ALA A 95 -10.34 -15.07 4.24
C ALA A 95 -9.61 -13.71 4.16
N GLN A 96 -8.45 -13.64 3.50
CA GLN A 96 -7.76 -12.36 3.24
C GLN A 96 -8.66 -11.39 2.45
N HIS A 97 -9.26 -11.87 1.36
CA HIS A 97 -10.15 -11.09 0.52
C HIS A 97 -11.44 -10.68 1.24
N ALA A 98 -11.99 -11.55 2.10
CA ALA A 98 -13.15 -11.22 2.92
C ALA A 98 -12.83 -10.11 3.93
N ALA A 99 -11.67 -10.19 4.59
CA ALA A 99 -11.20 -9.17 5.51
C ALA A 99 -10.98 -7.81 4.82
N LYS A 100 -10.32 -7.79 3.66
CA LYS A 100 -10.09 -6.54 2.90
C LYS A 100 -11.39 -5.86 2.50
N ARG A 101 -12.39 -6.61 2.03
CA ARG A 101 -13.74 -6.07 1.77
C ARG A 101 -14.39 -5.51 3.02
N ALA A 102 -14.25 -6.20 4.16
CA ALA A 102 -14.77 -5.73 5.43
C ALA A 102 -14.12 -4.42 5.87
N PHE A 103 -12.81 -4.25 5.71
CA PHE A 103 -12.13 -2.99 6.05
C PHE A 103 -12.69 -1.79 5.29
N VAL A 104 -12.91 -1.96 3.99
CA VAL A 104 -13.47 -0.90 3.13
C VAL A 104 -14.90 -0.57 3.53
N ARG A 105 -15.75 -1.60 3.66
CA ARG A 105 -17.15 -1.43 4.06
C ARG A 105 -17.25 -0.76 5.44
N ASP A 106 -16.55 -1.29 6.42
CA ASP A 106 -16.64 -0.83 7.80
C ASP A 106 -16.09 0.59 7.95
N ALA A 107 -15.04 0.96 7.20
CA ALA A 107 -14.53 2.33 7.17
C ALA A 107 -15.57 3.30 6.60
N LEU A 108 -16.16 2.99 5.44
CA LEU A 108 -17.17 3.85 4.82
C LEU A 108 -18.43 3.98 5.69
N GLU A 109 -18.90 2.89 6.27
CA GLU A 109 -20.10 2.90 7.11
C GLU A 109 -19.86 3.66 8.43
N ARG A 110 -18.77 3.35 9.13
CA ARG A 110 -18.54 3.88 10.48
C ARG A 110 -17.91 5.27 10.50
N ILE A 111 -17.12 5.62 9.49
CA ILE A 111 -16.39 6.90 9.42
C ILE A 111 -17.10 7.87 8.48
N ALA A 112 -17.34 7.46 7.23
CA ALA A 112 -17.99 8.31 6.23
C ALA A 112 -19.51 8.42 6.44
N GLY A 113 -20.12 7.47 7.17
CA GLY A 113 -21.56 7.43 7.38
C GLY A 113 -22.35 6.94 6.17
N VAL A 114 -21.69 6.22 5.24
CA VAL A 114 -22.31 5.68 4.03
C VAL A 114 -22.38 4.17 4.11
N ARG A 115 -23.60 3.65 4.06
CA ARG A 115 -23.86 2.23 3.93
C ARG A 115 -23.86 1.85 2.46
N LEU A 116 -23.01 0.89 2.09
CA LEU A 116 -22.98 0.34 0.73
C LEU A 116 -24.15 -0.63 0.53
N GLU A 117 -24.89 -0.46 -0.56
CA GLU A 117 -26.00 -1.37 -0.93
C GLU A 117 -25.50 -2.70 -1.49
N ARG A 118 -24.29 -2.72 -2.05
CA ARG A 118 -23.68 -3.89 -2.67
C ARG A 118 -22.37 -4.23 -1.97
N PRO A 119 -21.96 -5.51 -1.96
CA PRO A 119 -20.63 -5.88 -1.48
C PRO A 119 -19.53 -5.12 -2.23
N VAL A 120 -18.47 -4.76 -1.52
CA VAL A 120 -17.27 -4.15 -2.12
C VAL A 120 -16.70 -5.13 -3.14
N GLU A 121 -16.61 -4.68 -4.39
CA GLU A 121 -15.88 -5.39 -5.42
C GLU A 121 -14.40 -5.41 -5.05
N LEU A 122 -13.76 -6.58 -5.09
CA LEU A 122 -12.32 -6.71 -4.85
C LEU A 122 -11.71 -7.41 -6.06
N LEU A 123 -10.80 -6.72 -6.73
CA LEU A 123 -9.99 -7.24 -7.81
C LEU A 123 -8.68 -7.76 -7.24
N ALA A 124 -8.36 -9.02 -7.50
CA ALA A 124 -7.18 -9.68 -6.98
C ALA A 124 -6.35 -10.26 -8.12
N GLY A 125 -5.03 -10.25 -7.94
CA GLY A 125 -4.07 -10.85 -8.85
C GLY A 125 -3.45 -12.11 -8.25
N PRO A 126 -2.33 -12.59 -8.83
CA PRO A 126 -1.55 -13.66 -8.26
C PRO A 126 -1.09 -13.36 -6.83
N GLU A 127 -1.14 -14.36 -5.97
CA GLU A 127 -0.70 -14.26 -4.58
C GLU A 127 0.82 -14.10 -4.41
N TRP A 128 1.56 -14.51 -5.43
CA TRP A 128 3.01 -14.67 -5.47
C TRP A 128 3.54 -14.08 -6.77
N GLY A 129 4.83 -13.74 -6.84
CA GLY A 129 5.41 -13.27 -8.09
C GLY A 129 4.86 -11.93 -8.60
N TRP A 130 4.24 -11.11 -7.73
CA TRP A 130 3.59 -9.86 -8.14
C TRP A 130 4.47 -8.63 -7.91
N ARG A 131 5.40 -8.69 -6.95
CA ARG A 131 6.16 -7.55 -6.45
C ARG A 131 7.42 -7.32 -7.29
N ALA A 132 7.40 -6.27 -8.10
CA ALA A 132 8.52 -5.87 -8.95
C ALA A 132 9.50 -4.90 -8.28
N ARG A 133 9.15 -4.35 -7.10
CA ARG A 133 9.97 -3.37 -6.37
C ARG A 133 10.11 -3.71 -4.89
N ALA A 134 11.32 -3.56 -4.34
CA ALA A 134 11.60 -3.76 -2.93
C ALA A 134 12.66 -2.80 -2.40
N GLU A 135 12.40 -2.23 -1.22
CA GLU A 135 13.44 -1.62 -0.39
C GLU A 135 13.95 -2.70 0.58
N LEU A 136 15.24 -2.96 0.52
CA LEU A 136 15.96 -3.94 1.31
C LEU A 136 16.83 -3.23 2.35
N SER A 137 17.05 -3.89 3.47
CA SER A 137 18.07 -3.49 4.45
C SER A 137 19.23 -4.45 4.36
N TRP A 138 20.45 -3.93 4.47
CA TRP A 138 21.64 -4.72 4.62
C TRP A 138 22.42 -4.33 5.88
N ARG A 139 23.15 -5.29 6.44
CA ARG A 139 24.08 -5.09 7.54
C ARG A 139 25.33 -5.92 7.29
N ARG A 140 26.49 -5.42 7.72
CA ARG A 140 27.71 -6.19 7.85
C ARG A 140 28.30 -5.94 9.24
N ASP A 141 28.64 -7.01 9.95
CA ASP A 141 29.19 -6.91 11.30
C ASP A 141 30.73 -6.89 11.31
N GLU A 142 31.30 -6.65 12.49
CA GLU A 142 32.75 -6.64 12.75
C GLU A 142 33.44 -7.98 12.47
N ARG A 143 32.68 -9.07 12.32
CA ARG A 143 33.20 -10.41 11.96
C ARG A 143 33.05 -10.68 10.46
N ALA A 144 32.74 -9.65 9.68
CA ALA A 144 32.43 -9.70 8.25
C ALA A 144 31.22 -10.58 7.89
N ALA A 145 30.36 -10.94 8.84
CA ALA A 145 29.09 -11.57 8.52
C ALA A 145 28.15 -10.51 7.93
N ALA A 146 27.53 -10.84 6.79
CA ALA A 146 26.64 -9.93 6.11
C ALA A 146 25.23 -10.50 5.97
N ALA A 147 24.25 -9.61 6.02
CA ALA A 147 22.84 -9.93 5.79
C ALA A 147 22.26 -8.93 4.81
N LEU A 148 21.50 -9.43 3.83
CA LEU A 148 20.64 -8.64 2.96
C LEU A 148 19.22 -9.21 3.07
N GLY A 149 18.23 -8.34 3.23
CA GLY A 149 16.84 -8.77 3.29
C GLY A 149 15.93 -7.66 3.80
N TYR A 150 14.96 -8.02 4.63
CA TYR A 150 14.00 -7.08 5.20
C TYR A 150 14.21 -6.92 6.70
N ARG A 151 13.58 -5.89 7.28
CA ARG A 151 13.55 -5.75 8.74
C ARG A 151 12.62 -6.79 9.36
N ARG A 152 13.04 -7.32 10.51
CA ARG A 152 12.19 -8.12 11.39
C ARG A 152 10.99 -7.29 11.84
N ALA A 153 9.83 -7.93 12.01
CA ALA A 153 8.64 -7.26 12.51
C ALA A 153 8.95 -6.50 13.82
N GLN A 154 8.59 -5.21 13.87
CA GLN A 154 8.80 -4.33 15.04
C GLN A 154 10.26 -4.24 15.51
N SER A 155 11.23 -4.40 14.62
CA SER A 155 12.66 -4.35 14.93
C SER A 155 13.47 -3.68 13.83
N HIS A 156 14.67 -3.19 14.17
CA HIS A 156 15.67 -2.73 13.19
C HIS A 156 16.58 -3.85 12.70
N ALA A 157 16.47 -5.05 13.25
CA ALA A 157 17.29 -6.18 12.86
C ALA A 157 16.95 -6.66 11.45
N VAL A 158 17.99 -6.96 10.66
CA VAL A 158 17.86 -7.50 9.30
C VAL A 158 17.64 -9.00 9.37
N VAL A 159 16.58 -9.48 8.73
CA VAL A 159 16.34 -10.90 8.46
C VAL A 159 17.06 -11.23 7.15
N PRO A 160 18.06 -12.12 7.13
CA PRO A 160 18.71 -12.54 5.90
C PRO A 160 17.72 -13.31 5.04
N VAL A 161 17.40 -12.80 3.85
CA VAL A 161 16.40 -13.41 2.96
C VAL A 161 17.10 -14.20 1.87
N ARG A 162 16.70 -15.45 1.69
CA ARG A 162 17.23 -16.38 0.66
C ARG A 162 16.22 -16.74 -0.43
N GLU A 163 14.97 -16.38 -0.23
CA GLU A 163 13.86 -16.53 -1.15
C GLU A 163 12.78 -15.53 -0.72
N CYS A 164 12.04 -14.97 -1.67
CA CYS A 164 10.94 -14.09 -1.40
C CYS A 164 9.83 -14.36 -2.42
N PRO A 165 8.90 -15.30 -2.14
CA PRO A 165 7.90 -15.75 -3.11
C PRO A 165 6.95 -14.66 -3.62
N VAL A 166 6.89 -13.50 -2.96
CA VAL A 166 6.08 -12.37 -3.43
C VAL A 166 6.78 -11.55 -4.51
N LEU A 167 8.13 -11.60 -4.60
CA LEU A 167 8.90 -10.93 -5.65
C LEU A 167 8.68 -11.61 -6.99
N VAL A 168 8.64 -10.82 -8.07
CA VAL A 168 8.72 -11.36 -9.43
C VAL A 168 10.01 -12.21 -9.56
N PRO A 169 10.03 -13.29 -10.37
CA PRO A 169 11.18 -14.21 -10.41
C PRO A 169 12.53 -13.53 -10.65
N ALA A 170 12.59 -12.53 -11.54
CA ALA A 170 13.83 -11.79 -11.82
C ALA A 170 14.30 -10.94 -10.61
N ALA A 171 13.37 -10.37 -9.84
CA ALA A 171 13.68 -9.66 -8.60
C ALA A 171 14.19 -10.64 -7.52
N GLU A 172 13.53 -11.79 -7.36
CA GLU A 172 13.96 -12.81 -6.42
C GLU A 172 15.38 -13.30 -6.74
N GLN A 173 15.68 -13.55 -8.02
CA GLN A 173 17.02 -13.92 -8.46
C GLN A 173 18.04 -12.82 -8.12
N GLY A 174 17.75 -11.56 -8.45
CA GLY A 174 18.64 -10.43 -8.13
C GLY A 174 18.91 -10.28 -6.63
N LEU A 175 17.89 -10.49 -5.78
CA LEU A 175 18.04 -10.52 -4.33
C LEU A 175 19.00 -11.62 -3.87
N VAL A 176 18.84 -12.84 -4.39
CA VAL A 176 19.66 -14.01 -4.02
C VAL A 176 21.11 -13.82 -4.45
N GLU A 177 21.33 -13.37 -5.69
CA GLU A 177 22.67 -13.10 -6.23
C GLU A 177 23.38 -12.00 -5.44
N ALA A 178 22.67 -10.94 -5.09
CA ALA A 178 23.19 -9.85 -4.28
C ALA A 178 23.51 -10.27 -2.84
N SER A 179 22.67 -11.10 -2.23
CA SER A 179 22.91 -11.66 -0.89
C SER A 179 24.19 -12.50 -0.89
N ALA A 180 24.37 -13.35 -1.92
CA ALA A 180 25.56 -14.17 -2.09
C ALA A 180 26.82 -13.31 -2.40
N SER A 181 26.68 -12.26 -3.21
CA SER A 181 27.76 -11.31 -3.51
C SER A 181 28.21 -10.56 -2.26
N LEU A 182 27.27 -10.01 -1.50
CA LEU A 182 27.53 -9.28 -0.26
C LEU A 182 28.26 -10.14 0.77
N ALA A 183 27.89 -11.42 0.91
CA ALA A 183 28.57 -12.36 1.81
C ALA A 183 30.02 -12.68 1.41
N ARG A 184 30.35 -12.56 0.12
CA ARG A 184 31.70 -12.80 -0.41
C ARG A 184 32.60 -11.56 -0.41
N ARG A 185 32.03 -10.34 -0.28
CA ARG A 185 32.82 -9.10 -0.28
C ARG A 185 33.86 -9.12 0.86
N ARG A 186 35.05 -8.61 0.56
CA ARG A 186 36.23 -8.53 1.47
C ARG A 186 36.89 -7.15 1.43
N ASP A 187 36.48 -6.34 0.48
CA ASP A 187 36.92 -5.00 0.10
C ASP A 187 36.29 -3.86 0.93
N VAL A 188 35.36 -4.20 1.82
CA VAL A 188 34.80 -3.25 2.80
C VAL A 188 35.29 -3.65 4.18
N ASP A 189 35.85 -2.70 4.91
CA ASP A 189 36.37 -2.88 6.26
C ASP A 189 35.29 -3.50 7.18
N PRO A 190 35.67 -4.42 8.08
CA PRO A 190 34.76 -5.05 9.03
C PRO A 190 34.38 -4.06 10.14
N VAL A 191 33.51 -3.12 9.81
CA VAL A 191 32.83 -2.18 10.73
C VAL A 191 31.34 -2.53 10.77
N ASP A 192 30.65 -2.26 11.89
CA ASP A 192 29.19 -2.42 11.96
C ASP A 192 28.49 -1.37 11.09
N VAL A 193 28.33 -1.69 9.81
CA VAL A 193 27.69 -0.83 8.82
C VAL A 193 26.35 -1.41 8.41
N HIS A 194 25.37 -0.52 8.25
CA HIS A 194 24.05 -0.87 7.77
C HIS A 194 23.59 0.17 6.75
N GLY A 195 22.74 -0.27 5.82
CA GLY A 195 22.23 0.60 4.78
C GLY A 195 20.96 0.07 4.16
N ARG A 196 20.52 0.77 3.13
CA ARG A 196 19.38 0.38 2.30
C ARG A 196 19.84 0.06 0.91
N ALA A 197 19.21 -0.93 0.30
CA ALA A 197 19.32 -1.19 -1.12
C ALA A 197 17.93 -1.16 -1.75
N TRP A 198 17.84 -0.81 -3.02
CA TRP A 198 16.60 -0.75 -3.78
C TRP A 198 16.69 -1.70 -4.94
N LEU A 199 15.69 -2.56 -5.06
CA LEU A 199 15.50 -3.49 -6.14
C LEU A 199 14.27 -3.07 -6.93
N ALA A 200 14.41 -2.88 -8.23
CA ALA A 200 13.30 -2.59 -9.12
C ALA A 200 13.43 -3.40 -10.40
N CYS A 201 12.32 -3.93 -10.91
CA CYS A 201 12.24 -4.64 -12.17
C CYS A 201 11.28 -3.95 -13.13
N GLY A 202 11.76 -3.67 -14.33
CA GLY A 202 11.01 -3.12 -15.45
C GLY A 202 10.58 -4.21 -16.41
N ASP A 203 10.40 -3.84 -17.66
CA ASP A 203 10.05 -4.81 -18.69
C ASP A 203 11.20 -5.73 -19.08
N ASP A 204 12.39 -5.15 -19.28
CA ASP A 204 13.53 -5.86 -19.86
C ASP A 204 14.65 -6.16 -18.86
N GLU A 205 14.65 -5.50 -17.70
CA GLU A 205 15.74 -5.60 -16.73
C GLU A 205 15.28 -5.49 -15.28
N CYS A 206 16.20 -5.81 -14.36
CA CYS A 206 16.08 -5.53 -12.95
C CYS A 206 17.36 -4.83 -12.46
N VAL A 207 17.19 -3.76 -11.71
CA VAL A 207 18.28 -3.00 -11.11
C VAL A 207 18.25 -3.19 -9.60
N LEU A 208 19.41 -3.50 -9.04
CA LEU A 208 19.67 -3.43 -7.61
C LEU A 208 20.73 -2.37 -7.36
N ALA A 209 20.44 -1.42 -6.47
CA ALA A 209 21.37 -0.34 -6.13
C ALA A 209 21.41 -0.08 -4.62
N GLY A 210 22.49 0.55 -4.15
CA GLY A 210 22.65 0.96 -2.75
C GLY A 210 23.31 -0.10 -1.87
N LEU A 211 23.96 -1.10 -2.46
CA LEU A 211 24.84 -1.99 -1.71
C LEU A 211 26.15 -1.26 -1.32
N PRO A 212 26.89 -1.76 -0.33
CA PRO A 212 28.16 -1.14 0.07
C PRO A 212 29.13 -1.03 -1.12
N GLY A 213 29.74 0.14 -1.33
CA GLY A 213 30.65 0.38 -2.45
C GLY A 213 29.96 0.71 -3.78
N ASP A 214 28.64 0.79 -3.82
CA ASP A 214 27.91 1.35 -4.96
C ASP A 214 27.95 2.88 -4.86
N ASP A 215 28.93 3.51 -5.53
CA ASP A 215 29.04 4.99 -5.57
C ASP A 215 28.14 5.61 -6.66
N ALA A 216 27.61 4.78 -7.57
CA ALA A 216 26.73 5.23 -8.63
C ALA A 216 25.31 5.52 -8.09
N PRO A 217 24.62 6.54 -8.63
CA PRO A 217 23.22 6.76 -8.29
C PRO A 217 22.37 5.54 -8.69
N PRO A 218 21.24 5.26 -8.00
CA PRO A 218 20.41 4.07 -8.25
C PRO A 218 19.89 3.90 -9.68
N GLY A 219 19.91 4.96 -10.48
CA GLY A 219 19.45 4.94 -11.86
C GLY A 219 17.92 4.90 -11.98
N THR A 220 17.48 4.66 -13.20
CA THR A 220 16.08 4.56 -13.57
C THR A 220 15.79 3.19 -14.18
N ILE A 221 14.52 2.87 -14.31
CA ILE A 221 14.04 1.65 -14.95
C ILE A 221 12.75 1.95 -15.70
N THR A 222 12.50 1.20 -16.78
CA THR A 222 11.34 1.44 -17.65
C THR A 222 10.32 0.31 -17.58
N GLN A 223 9.04 0.68 -17.55
CA GLN A 223 7.92 -0.26 -17.64
C GLN A 223 6.79 0.29 -18.52
N ARG A 224 6.18 -0.56 -19.33
CA ARG A 224 4.99 -0.25 -20.12
C ARG A 224 3.73 -0.58 -19.32
N ILE A 225 2.83 0.39 -19.20
CA ILE A 225 1.57 0.27 -18.46
C ILE A 225 0.48 1.00 -19.25
N ALA A 226 -0.65 0.35 -19.51
CA ALA A 226 -1.80 0.92 -20.22
C ALA A 226 -1.42 1.55 -21.59
N GLY A 227 -0.40 0.98 -22.24
CA GLY A 227 0.13 1.45 -23.52
C GLY A 227 0.96 2.73 -23.46
N PHE A 228 1.46 3.12 -22.28
CA PHE A 228 2.45 4.19 -22.10
C PHE A 228 3.75 3.62 -21.54
N SER A 229 4.88 4.24 -21.87
CA SER A 229 6.19 3.90 -21.31
C SER A 229 6.47 4.79 -20.11
N PHE A 230 6.73 4.22 -18.95
CA PHE A 230 7.09 4.94 -17.74
C PHE A 230 8.54 4.65 -17.40
N GLU A 231 9.38 5.68 -17.45
CA GLU A 231 10.68 5.65 -16.78
C GLU A 231 10.50 6.17 -15.35
N PHE A 232 11.04 5.43 -14.39
CA PHE A 232 11.00 5.83 -12.99
C PHE A 232 12.26 5.45 -12.23
N ASP A 233 12.53 6.20 -11.17
CA ASP A 233 13.70 6.01 -10.34
C ASP A 233 13.65 4.69 -9.56
N VAL A 234 14.80 4.02 -9.45
CA VAL A 234 14.92 2.76 -8.68
C VAL A 234 14.68 2.98 -7.19
N ASP A 235 15.09 4.13 -6.65
CA ASP A 235 14.87 4.56 -5.26
C ASP A 235 13.62 5.46 -5.08
N GLY A 236 12.88 5.73 -6.16
CA GLY A 236 11.64 6.52 -6.14
C GLY A 236 10.38 5.73 -5.74
N PHE A 237 9.23 6.40 -5.71
CA PHE A 237 7.94 5.71 -5.60
C PHE A 237 7.38 5.40 -6.99
N PHE A 238 6.97 4.15 -7.20
CA PHE A 238 6.16 3.71 -8.34
C PHE A 238 5.42 2.43 -7.93
N GLN A 239 4.32 2.11 -8.62
CA GLN A 239 3.50 0.95 -8.25
C GLN A 239 4.28 -0.36 -8.37
N GLY A 240 4.31 -1.13 -7.28
CA GLY A 240 5.13 -2.33 -7.18
C GLY A 240 4.44 -3.61 -7.67
N ASN A 241 3.12 -3.62 -7.82
CA ASN A 241 2.37 -4.81 -8.25
C ASN A 241 2.17 -4.82 -9.77
N ARG A 242 3.03 -5.56 -10.46
CA ARG A 242 3.03 -5.62 -11.93
C ARG A 242 1.77 -6.28 -12.50
N ALA A 243 1.13 -7.16 -11.74
CA ALA A 243 -0.05 -7.90 -12.20
C ALA A 243 -1.35 -7.08 -12.14
N LEU A 244 -1.43 -6.06 -11.27
CA LEU A 244 -2.65 -5.28 -11.06
C LEU A 244 -2.51 -3.79 -11.38
N VAL A 245 -1.31 -3.28 -11.67
CA VAL A 245 -1.12 -1.85 -11.95
C VAL A 245 -1.93 -1.36 -13.16
N GLU A 246 -2.07 -2.15 -14.22
CA GLU A 246 -2.92 -1.78 -15.36
C GLU A 246 -4.40 -1.75 -14.96
N THR A 247 -4.87 -2.74 -14.19
CA THR A 247 -6.23 -2.74 -13.65
C THR A 247 -6.47 -1.54 -12.73
N LEU A 248 -5.51 -1.15 -11.89
CA LEU A 248 -5.59 0.07 -11.08
C LEU A 248 -5.82 1.30 -11.97
N VAL A 249 -5.01 1.46 -13.02
CA VAL A 249 -5.13 2.56 -13.98
C VAL A 249 -6.48 2.54 -14.69
N GLU A 250 -6.89 1.40 -15.25
CA GLU A 250 -8.15 1.26 -15.97
C GLU A 250 -9.35 1.62 -15.09
N ARG A 251 -9.35 1.16 -13.85
CA ARG A 251 -10.45 1.42 -12.91
C ARG A 251 -10.40 2.87 -12.42
N ALA A 252 -9.24 3.43 -12.11
CA ALA A 252 -9.14 4.82 -11.63
C ALA A 252 -9.53 5.83 -12.72
N VAL A 253 -8.99 5.67 -13.93
CA VAL A 253 -9.28 6.58 -15.05
C VAL A 253 -10.72 6.38 -15.54
N GLY A 254 -11.25 5.14 -15.50
CA GLY A 254 -12.65 4.84 -15.75
C GLY A 254 -13.09 5.20 -17.18
N ASP A 255 -14.31 5.70 -17.32
CA ASP A 255 -14.93 6.12 -18.61
C ASP A 255 -15.04 7.65 -18.74
N ALA A 256 -14.52 8.41 -17.77
CA ALA A 256 -14.61 9.86 -17.77
C ALA A 256 -13.78 10.47 -18.91
N GLN A 257 -14.35 11.45 -19.60
CA GLN A 257 -13.75 12.18 -20.72
C GLN A 257 -14.28 13.61 -20.72
N GLY A 258 -13.54 14.56 -21.28
CA GLY A 258 -13.93 15.97 -21.22
C GLY A 258 -12.91 16.95 -21.79
N ALA A 259 -13.05 18.22 -21.44
CA ALA A 259 -12.14 19.28 -21.79
C ALA A 259 -10.93 19.31 -20.85
N LEU A 260 -11.13 19.19 -19.53
CA LEU A 260 -10.07 19.40 -18.54
C LEU A 260 -10.13 18.36 -17.41
N ALA A 261 -9.01 17.69 -17.13
CA ALA A 261 -8.83 16.86 -15.94
C ALA A 261 -7.66 17.33 -15.08
N TYR A 262 -7.80 17.24 -13.76
CA TYR A 262 -6.69 17.38 -12.82
C TYR A 262 -6.34 16.01 -12.24
N ASP A 263 -5.04 15.72 -12.17
CA ASP A 263 -4.46 14.60 -11.43
C ASP A 263 -3.62 15.16 -10.29
N LEU A 264 -4.09 14.96 -9.06
CA LEU A 264 -3.49 15.49 -7.84
C LEU A 264 -2.66 14.41 -7.16
N PHE A 265 -1.45 14.77 -6.71
CA PHE A 265 -0.44 13.79 -6.27
C PHE A 265 -0.02 12.88 -7.44
N ALA A 266 0.24 13.51 -8.59
CA ALA A 266 0.42 12.82 -9.87
C ALA A 266 1.62 11.86 -9.91
N GLY A 267 2.59 12.01 -8.99
CA GLY A 267 3.81 11.21 -8.98
C GLY A 267 4.54 11.28 -10.32
N ALA A 268 4.93 10.11 -10.85
CA ALA A 268 5.54 9.98 -12.18
C ALA A 268 4.53 9.96 -13.34
N GLY A 269 3.24 10.15 -13.06
CA GLY A 269 2.18 10.29 -14.06
C GLY A 269 1.36 9.04 -14.37
N LEU A 270 1.29 8.09 -13.42
CA LEU A 270 0.64 6.79 -13.62
C LEU A 270 -0.79 6.93 -14.15
N PHE A 271 -1.59 7.84 -13.57
CA PHE A 271 -2.94 8.15 -14.03
C PHE A 271 -2.96 9.31 -15.03
N THR A 272 -2.04 10.28 -14.85
CA THR A 272 -1.95 11.50 -15.66
C THR A 272 -1.80 11.20 -17.14
N LEU A 273 -0.89 10.29 -17.51
CA LEU A 273 -0.62 9.94 -18.90
C LEU A 273 -1.85 9.30 -19.56
N PRO A 274 -2.48 8.25 -19.00
CA PRO A 274 -3.74 7.70 -19.48
C PRO A 274 -4.89 8.70 -19.63
N LEU A 275 -5.01 9.70 -18.74
CA LEU A 275 -6.03 10.73 -18.86
C LEU A 275 -5.88 11.55 -20.15
N THR A 276 -4.68 11.68 -20.71
CA THR A 276 -4.43 12.50 -21.92
C THR A 276 -5.12 11.94 -23.17
N ARG A 277 -5.47 10.64 -23.18
CA ARG A 277 -6.28 10.02 -24.24
C ARG A 277 -7.76 10.36 -24.16
N ARG A 278 -8.24 10.87 -23.02
CA ARG A 278 -9.67 11.09 -22.74
C ARG A 278 -10.03 12.56 -22.54
N PHE A 279 -9.05 13.40 -22.26
CA PHE A 279 -9.26 14.83 -22.00
C PHE A 279 -8.48 15.70 -22.96
N ARG A 280 -9.07 16.83 -23.37
CA ARG A 280 -8.38 17.79 -24.24
C ARG A 280 -7.16 18.42 -23.56
N HIS A 281 -7.22 18.63 -22.26
CA HIS A 281 -6.12 19.12 -21.43
C HIS A 281 -6.07 18.36 -20.11
N VAL A 282 -4.86 18.03 -19.66
CA VAL A 282 -4.62 17.40 -18.35
C VAL A 282 -3.60 18.25 -17.59
N VAL A 283 -3.84 18.44 -16.29
CA VAL A 283 -2.85 19.03 -15.38
C VAL A 283 -2.50 18.00 -14.30
N GLY A 284 -1.23 17.61 -14.24
CA GLY A 284 -0.70 16.76 -13.18
C GLY A 284 0.05 17.61 -12.16
N VAL A 285 -0.32 17.51 -10.89
CA VAL A 285 0.25 18.33 -9.80
C VAL A 285 0.96 17.43 -8.80
N GLU A 286 2.23 17.72 -8.56
CA GLU A 286 3.10 16.91 -7.71
C GLU A 286 3.97 17.78 -6.80
N GLY A 287 4.02 17.45 -5.51
CA GLY A 287 4.78 18.22 -4.50
C GLY A 287 6.27 17.89 -4.46
N SER A 288 6.67 16.70 -4.94
CA SER A 288 8.05 16.29 -5.06
C SER A 288 8.66 16.80 -6.37
N ALA A 289 9.69 17.65 -6.26
CA ALA A 289 10.45 18.13 -7.41
C ALA A 289 11.00 16.99 -8.28
N ARG A 290 11.36 15.86 -7.67
CA ARG A 290 11.88 14.68 -8.39
C ARG A 290 10.78 14.01 -9.22
N ALA A 291 9.63 13.72 -8.61
CA ALA A 291 8.52 13.08 -9.30
C ALA A 291 7.89 14.00 -10.36
N ALA A 292 7.77 15.30 -10.11
CA ALA A 292 7.27 16.26 -11.08
C ALA A 292 8.16 16.37 -12.34
N ARG A 293 9.49 16.29 -12.18
CA ARG A 293 10.42 16.20 -13.33
C ARG A 293 10.19 14.92 -14.12
N GLN A 294 10.05 13.79 -13.43
CA GLN A 294 9.81 12.49 -14.04
C GLN A 294 8.47 12.42 -14.79
N LEU A 295 7.42 13.03 -14.25
CA LEU A 295 6.15 13.22 -14.96
C LEU A 295 6.35 13.97 -16.28
N ALA A 296 7.09 15.08 -16.27
CA ALA A 296 7.36 15.85 -17.48
C ALA A 296 8.23 15.09 -18.50
N GLU A 297 9.19 14.30 -18.03
CA GLU A 297 10.03 13.43 -18.86
C GLU A 297 9.21 12.30 -19.49
N ASN A 298 8.37 11.62 -18.70
CA ASN A 298 7.44 10.60 -19.19
C ASN A 298 6.45 11.17 -20.20
N ALA A 299 5.93 12.38 -19.98
CA ALA A 299 5.08 13.06 -20.96
C ALA A 299 5.79 13.25 -22.31
N ARG A 300 7.04 13.74 -22.29
CA ARG A 300 7.85 13.93 -23.51
C ARG A 300 8.18 12.60 -24.19
N ALA A 301 8.59 11.58 -23.43
CA ALA A 301 8.92 10.25 -23.95
C ALA A 301 7.72 9.60 -24.65
N ASN A 302 6.51 9.85 -24.16
CA ASN A 302 5.26 9.38 -24.77
C ASN A 302 4.68 10.34 -25.81
N ARG A 303 5.36 11.43 -26.15
CA ARG A 303 4.94 12.45 -27.14
C ARG A 303 3.57 13.06 -26.82
N ILE A 304 3.34 13.37 -25.55
CA ILE A 304 2.10 13.99 -25.07
C ILE A 304 2.28 15.50 -25.06
N ASP A 305 1.42 16.21 -25.78
CA ASP A 305 1.45 17.67 -25.95
C ASP A 305 0.35 18.40 -25.16
N ASN A 306 -0.69 17.67 -24.74
CA ASN A 306 -1.84 18.21 -24.03
C ASN A 306 -1.78 18.06 -22.50
N LEU A 307 -0.58 17.84 -21.94
CA LEU A 307 -0.32 17.70 -20.51
C LEU A 307 0.53 18.85 -19.98
N ARG A 308 0.08 19.48 -18.89
CA ARG A 308 0.88 20.39 -18.06
C ARG A 308 1.29 19.70 -16.75
N ALA A 309 2.58 19.57 -16.51
CA ALA A 309 3.13 19.10 -15.24
C ALA A 309 3.46 20.29 -14.32
N GLU A 310 2.96 20.28 -13.09
CA GLU A 310 3.14 21.34 -12.09
C GLU A 310 3.88 20.79 -10.87
N HIS A 311 4.94 21.49 -10.45
CA HIS A 311 5.64 21.19 -9.21
C HIS A 311 5.23 22.18 -8.12
N GLU A 312 4.31 21.78 -7.26
CA GLU A 312 3.82 22.57 -6.15
C GLU A 312 3.15 21.68 -5.09
N ASP A 313 3.10 22.16 -3.84
CA ASP A 313 2.18 21.61 -2.86
C ASP A 313 0.75 21.59 -3.40
N VAL A 314 0.13 20.41 -3.39
CA VAL A 314 -1.16 20.15 -4.05
C VAL A 314 -2.28 21.01 -3.45
N ALA A 315 -2.33 21.15 -2.12
CA ALA A 315 -3.36 21.95 -1.46
C ALA A 315 -3.20 23.44 -1.78
N ARG A 316 -1.96 23.94 -1.76
CA ARG A 316 -1.64 25.32 -2.12
C ARG A 316 -1.95 25.62 -3.59
N TRP A 317 -1.68 24.68 -4.48
CA TRP A 317 -1.95 24.83 -5.91
C TRP A 317 -3.46 24.89 -6.18
N LEU A 318 -4.24 24.01 -5.54
CA LEU A 318 -5.68 23.92 -5.74
C LEU A 318 -6.43 25.20 -5.32
N VAL A 319 -5.94 25.92 -4.31
CA VAL A 319 -6.51 27.21 -3.88
C VAL A 319 -6.22 28.34 -4.87
N ARG A 320 -5.12 28.24 -5.64
CA ARG A 320 -4.64 29.31 -6.53
C ARG A 320 -5.04 29.13 -7.98
N VAL A 321 -5.33 27.90 -8.41
CA VAL A 321 -5.66 27.62 -9.80
C VAL A 321 -6.86 28.47 -10.24
N PRO A 322 -6.84 29.04 -11.47
CA PRO A 322 -8.02 29.70 -12.02
C PRO A 322 -9.22 28.76 -11.93
N ARG A 323 -10.38 29.27 -11.54
CA ARG A 323 -11.61 28.47 -11.33
C ARG A 323 -12.24 27.94 -12.61
N ALA A 324 -11.45 27.66 -13.64
CA ALA A 324 -11.88 26.81 -14.74
C ALA A 324 -12.22 25.44 -14.14
N LYS A 325 -13.51 25.12 -14.13
CA LYS A 325 -14.03 23.92 -13.49
C LYS A 325 -13.59 22.69 -14.30
N PRO A 326 -12.73 21.81 -13.77
CA PRO A 326 -12.36 20.60 -14.47
C PRO A 326 -13.57 19.64 -14.53
N ASP A 327 -13.63 18.84 -15.58
CA ASP A 327 -14.64 17.79 -15.76
C ASP A 327 -14.36 16.58 -14.84
N LEU A 328 -13.10 16.41 -14.43
CA LEU A 328 -12.65 15.35 -13.52
C LEU A 328 -11.53 15.85 -12.62
N VAL A 329 -11.58 15.46 -11.35
CA VAL A 329 -10.40 15.45 -10.48
C VAL A 329 -10.12 14.02 -10.04
N LEU A 330 -8.91 13.53 -10.32
CA LEU A 330 -8.36 12.30 -9.77
C LEU A 330 -7.32 12.65 -8.71
N LEU A 331 -7.30 11.91 -7.61
CA LEU A 331 -6.28 12.06 -6.57
C LEU A 331 -5.82 10.72 -6.01
N ASP A 332 -4.52 10.58 -5.80
CA ASP A 332 -3.87 9.43 -5.14
C ASP A 332 -2.94 9.92 -4.00
N PRO A 333 -3.50 10.45 -2.90
CA PRO A 333 -2.72 11.01 -1.81
C PRO A 333 -1.87 9.95 -1.07
N PRO A 334 -0.86 10.40 -0.28
CA PRO A 334 -0.10 9.49 0.58
C PRO A 334 -1.00 8.81 1.64
N ARG A 335 -0.45 7.82 2.35
CA ARG A 335 -1.13 7.06 3.42
C ARG A 335 -1.85 7.91 4.47
N ALA A 336 -1.46 9.16 4.68
CA ALA A 336 -2.12 10.08 5.60
C ALA A 336 -3.49 10.60 5.09
N GLY A 337 -3.82 10.40 3.81
CA GLY A 337 -5.00 10.93 3.14
C GLY A 337 -4.75 12.29 2.48
N ALA A 338 -5.77 12.80 1.79
CA ALA A 338 -5.76 14.11 1.13
C ALA A 338 -5.75 15.27 2.16
N GLY A 339 -6.35 15.02 3.32
CA GLY A 339 -6.51 16.01 4.37
C GLY A 339 -7.77 16.83 4.21
N VAL A 340 -8.32 17.28 5.35
CA VAL A 340 -9.61 17.99 5.41
C VAL A 340 -9.59 19.30 4.60
N GLU A 341 -8.47 20.00 4.57
CA GLU A 341 -8.32 21.26 3.84
C GLU A 341 -8.41 21.04 2.33
N LEU A 342 -7.72 20.03 1.80
CA LEU A 342 -7.79 19.68 0.38
C LEU A 342 -9.20 19.21 0.00
N ALA A 343 -9.82 18.36 0.84
CA ALA A 343 -11.19 17.90 0.60
C ALA A 343 -12.20 19.07 0.56
N ARG A 344 -12.05 20.09 1.42
CA ARG A 344 -12.86 21.33 1.36
C ARG A 344 -12.60 22.14 0.09
N ALA A 345 -11.34 22.30 -0.30
CA ALA A 345 -10.99 22.98 -1.55
C ALA A 345 -11.58 22.27 -2.79
N LEU A 346 -11.66 20.93 -2.78
CA LEU A 346 -12.37 20.17 -3.82
C LEU A 346 -13.86 20.45 -3.84
N VAL A 347 -14.50 20.57 -2.66
CA VAL A 347 -15.93 20.95 -2.56
C VAL A 347 -16.18 22.33 -3.16
N GLU A 348 -15.28 23.29 -2.92
CA GLU A 348 -15.35 24.65 -3.47
C GLU A 348 -15.09 24.70 -4.98
N LEU A 349 -14.10 23.93 -5.47
CA LEU A 349 -13.85 23.77 -6.92
C LEU A 349 -15.03 23.11 -7.63
N ALA A 350 -15.77 22.27 -6.91
CA ALA A 350 -17.03 21.67 -7.29
C ALA A 350 -17.02 20.82 -8.59
N PRO A 351 -15.93 20.10 -8.98
CA PRO A 351 -15.91 19.32 -10.22
C PRO A 351 -17.09 18.33 -10.26
N PRO A 352 -17.65 18.03 -11.45
CA PRO A 352 -18.80 17.13 -11.53
C PRO A 352 -18.46 15.71 -11.08
N ARG A 353 -17.19 15.28 -11.21
CA ARG A 353 -16.70 13.96 -10.78
C ARG A 353 -15.38 14.05 -10.03
N ILE A 354 -15.25 13.24 -8.98
CA ILE A 354 -14.01 13.03 -8.22
C ILE A 354 -13.71 11.52 -8.18
N VAL A 355 -12.48 11.13 -8.48
CA VAL A 355 -11.97 9.78 -8.27
C VAL A 355 -10.86 9.81 -7.21
N HIS A 356 -11.12 9.24 -6.05
CA HIS A 356 -10.18 9.21 -4.93
C HIS A 356 -9.58 7.80 -4.78
N VAL A 357 -8.28 7.69 -5.02
CA VAL A 357 -7.48 6.46 -4.85
C VAL A 357 -6.80 6.51 -3.47
N ALA A 358 -6.84 5.42 -2.73
CA ALA A 358 -6.25 5.37 -1.39
C ALA A 358 -5.86 3.96 -0.95
N CYS A 359 -4.66 3.84 -0.37
CA CYS A 359 -4.14 2.59 0.19
C CYS A 359 -4.53 2.32 1.66
N ASP A 360 -5.27 3.24 2.29
CA ASP A 360 -5.85 3.06 3.63
C ASP A 360 -7.36 3.41 3.61
N PRO A 361 -8.25 2.43 3.89
CA PRO A 361 -9.70 2.67 3.89
C PRO A 361 -10.15 3.73 4.91
N ALA A 362 -9.46 3.87 6.04
CA ALA A 362 -9.87 4.78 7.10
C ALA A 362 -9.57 6.25 6.78
N THR A 363 -8.46 6.56 6.10
CA THR A 363 -8.21 7.90 5.55
C THR A 363 -9.15 8.21 4.40
N LEU A 364 -9.36 7.26 3.47
CA LEU A 364 -10.34 7.41 2.38
C LEU A 364 -11.71 7.81 2.93
N ALA A 365 -12.22 7.07 3.93
CA ALA A 365 -13.53 7.34 4.51
C ALA A 365 -13.62 8.70 5.21
N ARG A 366 -12.51 9.21 5.79
CA ARG A 366 -12.46 10.57 6.37
C ARG A 366 -12.60 11.64 5.29
N ASP A 367 -11.90 11.48 4.17
CA ASP A 367 -11.96 12.43 3.06
C ASP A 367 -13.33 12.39 2.38
N VAL A 368 -13.84 11.18 2.10
CA VAL A 368 -15.18 10.96 1.54
C VAL A 368 -16.25 11.61 2.41
N LYS A 369 -16.16 11.52 3.74
CA LYS A 369 -17.10 12.20 4.66
C LYS A 369 -17.23 13.69 4.37
N VAL A 370 -16.10 14.36 4.14
CA VAL A 370 -16.05 15.80 3.87
C VAL A 370 -16.69 16.10 2.50
N LEU A 371 -16.39 15.29 1.49
CA LEU A 371 -16.98 15.45 0.15
C LEU A 371 -18.50 15.25 0.16
N LEU A 372 -19.00 14.25 0.88
CA LEU A 372 -20.44 13.99 1.02
C LEU A 372 -21.16 15.17 1.69
N ALA A 373 -20.59 15.71 2.77
CA ALA A 373 -21.11 16.90 3.42
C ALA A 373 -21.07 18.14 2.50
N GLY A 374 -20.18 18.14 1.49
CA GLY A 374 -20.05 19.16 0.46
C GLY A 374 -20.91 18.97 -0.79
N GLY A 375 -21.89 18.06 -0.76
CA GLY A 375 -22.83 17.86 -1.87
C GLY A 375 -22.34 16.88 -2.94
N TYR A 376 -21.48 15.92 -2.57
CA TYR A 376 -21.18 14.76 -3.42
C TYR A 376 -21.96 13.53 -2.97
N ALA A 377 -22.16 12.60 -3.90
CA ALA A 377 -22.65 11.26 -3.61
C ALA A 377 -21.58 10.23 -4.00
N LEU A 378 -21.37 9.23 -3.14
CA LEU A 378 -20.53 8.08 -3.48
C LEU A 378 -21.28 7.22 -4.49
N ARG A 379 -20.78 7.13 -5.72
CA ARG A 379 -21.35 6.30 -6.78
C ARG A 379 -21.01 4.83 -6.55
N ASP A 380 -19.73 4.54 -6.35
CA ASP A 380 -19.23 3.20 -6.08
C ASP A 380 -17.84 3.25 -5.42
N VAL A 381 -17.42 2.08 -4.92
CA VAL A 381 -16.07 1.84 -4.44
C VAL A 381 -15.59 0.49 -4.96
N VAL A 382 -14.37 0.46 -5.50
CA VAL A 382 -13.68 -0.76 -5.93
C VAL A 382 -12.42 -0.91 -5.11
N ALA A 383 -12.18 -2.11 -4.59
CA ALA A 383 -10.96 -2.46 -3.90
C ALA A 383 -10.04 -3.28 -4.82
N LEU A 384 -8.73 -3.13 -4.66
CA LEU A 384 -7.73 -3.95 -5.31
C LEU A 384 -6.79 -4.55 -4.28
N ASP A 385 -6.53 -5.84 -4.40
CA ASP A 385 -5.50 -6.52 -3.61
C ASP A 385 -4.12 -6.32 -4.25
N LEU A 386 -3.60 -5.09 -4.19
CA LEU A 386 -2.24 -4.79 -4.66
C LEU A 386 -1.14 -5.40 -3.79
N PHE A 387 -1.46 -5.85 -2.57
CA PHE A 387 -0.49 -6.38 -1.62
C PHE A 387 -0.98 -7.70 -0.97
N PRO A 388 -1.10 -8.79 -1.76
CA PRO A 388 -1.45 -10.10 -1.22
C PRO A 388 -0.52 -10.50 -0.07
N GLN A 389 -1.01 -11.30 0.89
CA GLN A 389 -0.28 -11.71 2.11
C GLN A 389 -0.06 -10.58 3.14
N THR A 390 -0.69 -9.42 2.94
CA THR A 390 -0.66 -8.27 3.86
C THR A 390 -2.08 -7.72 4.07
N PRO A 391 -2.33 -6.92 5.12
CA PRO A 391 -3.64 -6.31 5.34
C PRO A 391 -3.95 -5.14 4.42
N HIS A 392 -2.97 -4.66 3.64
CA HIS A 392 -3.15 -3.50 2.79
C HIS A 392 -4.13 -3.78 1.65
N VAL A 393 -4.97 -2.79 1.37
CA VAL A 393 -5.98 -2.83 0.31
C VAL A 393 -6.01 -1.45 -0.35
N GLU A 394 -5.89 -1.44 -1.67
CA GLU A 394 -6.04 -0.22 -2.46
C GLU A 394 -7.53 0.00 -2.75
N CYS A 395 -7.99 1.23 -2.69
CA CYS A 395 -9.39 1.57 -2.86
C CYS A 395 -9.54 2.68 -3.89
N ILE A 396 -10.58 2.61 -4.72
CA ILE A 396 -10.97 3.64 -5.67
C ILE A 396 -12.41 4.01 -5.35
N ALA A 397 -12.63 5.20 -4.79
CA ALA A 397 -13.96 5.77 -4.58
C ALA A 397 -14.29 6.74 -5.70
N ARG A 398 -15.45 6.54 -6.35
CA ARG A 398 -15.95 7.45 -7.39
C ARG A 398 -17.11 8.25 -6.83
N LEU A 399 -17.01 9.57 -6.91
CA LEU A 399 -18.01 10.48 -6.39
C LEU A 399 -18.50 11.42 -7.48
N ASP A 400 -19.82 11.61 -7.54
CA ASP A 400 -20.46 12.53 -8.44
C ASP A 400 -21.07 13.69 -7.65
N ARG A 401 -21.03 14.90 -8.21
CA ARG A 401 -21.68 16.06 -7.59
C ARG A 401 -23.20 15.87 -7.62
N VAL A 402 -23.83 16.03 -6.47
CA VAL A 402 -25.30 16.14 -6.37
C VAL A 402 -25.69 17.53 -6.84
N GLY A 403 -26.63 17.59 -7.78
CA GLY A 403 -27.01 18.78 -8.55
C GLY A 403 -27.22 20.05 -7.74
#